data_AF-A0A401G2Z7-F1
#
_entry.id   AF-A0A401G2Z7-F1
#
_cell.length_a   1.000
_cell.length_b   1.000
_cell.length_c   1.000
_cell.angle_alpha   90.00
_cell.angle_beta   90.00
_cell.angle_gamma   90.00
#
_symmetry.space_group_name_H-M   'P 1'
#
loop_
_entity.id
_entity.type
_entity.pdbx_description
1 polymer ?
#
loop_
_entity_poly.entity_id
_entity_poly.type
_entity_poly.pdbx_seq_one_letter_code
_entity_poly.pdbx_strand_id
1 'polypeptide(L)'
;MKIKSPGIQIALDWKHKKIAHNLIDHHFDINFASQLAKSESYNKHLYRPNTYLHKWWARRCGTTFRSILKHLVRNESDSDYYAPGGLEGQVILDPMMGGGTTLHEAIRLGANVIGADIDPIPVLQARASLTEVSLKKLEDRFTGFYNALRSKLSHYYQTECPACEKSVELRFVLYGVRRKCRCQEALFVDSYVLRHNSDGSKIRICPETYDILRDERTISACRVPPGLPLYEKSRKVCTCGGKYQDDTDMPYYRRYVPVAIAGECPDHGMFFSAPRQADLDRISLADAERENADFDGDDFRIASGPKSSDLLRRGIFSYPDLFSGRQLLFLRHAIDALKTVETPIRLKLALLISTSTEFNSMLCGYKGAGERRPGAIRHTFAHHAYSFPFTALENNPLHPSRSSGTLHNLFHSRMVRGHKWAAEPVERQIRNRKTGKVPIPGEADMGEEVYDISDLRKKSHRFLLIHGSSVCLDLPDESVDHIVTDPPYFDSVQYTDLAAFFRVWLR
;
A
#
# COMPACT_ATOMS: atom_id res chain seq x y z
N MET A 1 12.07 -27.97 -19.25
CA MET A 1 11.93 -28.38 -17.84
C MET A 1 11.20 -29.72 -17.73
N LYS A 2 11.95 -30.83 -17.62
CA LYS A 2 11.45 -32.10 -17.08
C LYS A 2 11.60 -32.07 -15.55
N ILE A 3 10.54 -32.38 -14.80
CA ILE A 3 10.52 -32.31 -13.32
C ILE A 3 11.02 -33.65 -12.76
N LYS A 4 11.85 -33.61 -11.70
CA LYS A 4 12.54 -34.78 -11.13
C LYS A 4 11.60 -35.82 -10.49
N SER A 5 10.41 -35.38 -10.07
CA SER A 5 9.27 -36.22 -9.66
C SER A 5 8.01 -35.35 -9.60
N PRO A 6 6.88 -35.71 -10.23
CA PRO A 6 5.67 -34.88 -10.18
C PRO A 6 5.02 -34.98 -8.80
N GLY A 7 5.19 -33.96 -7.96
CA GLY A 7 4.37 -33.77 -6.77
C GLY A 7 3.36 -32.65 -7.01
N ILE A 8 2.09 -33.05 -7.09
CA ILE A 8 0.85 -32.31 -7.39
C ILE A 8 0.55 -32.14 -8.89
N GLN A 9 -0.06 -33.20 -9.45
CA GLN A 9 -0.79 -33.22 -10.72
C GLN A 9 -2.22 -32.70 -10.49
N ILE A 10 -2.61 -31.63 -11.18
CA ILE A 10 -4.01 -31.46 -11.59
C ILE A 10 -4.13 -32.24 -12.89
N ALA A 11 -4.83 -33.38 -12.83
CA ALA A 11 -5.08 -34.35 -13.90
C ALA A 11 -4.69 -33.97 -15.34
N LEU A 12 -3.51 -34.44 -15.78
CA LEU A 12 -3.33 -35.04 -17.11
C LEU A 12 -2.38 -36.23 -16.95
N ASP A 13 -2.93 -37.43 -17.16
CA ASP A 13 -2.26 -38.71 -17.03
C ASP A 13 -1.17 -38.85 -18.12
N TRP A 14 0.09 -38.84 -17.68
CA TRP A 14 1.22 -39.28 -18.50
C TRP A 14 2.00 -40.36 -17.76
N LYS A 15 1.45 -41.59 -17.84
CA LYS A 15 2.11 -42.90 -17.75
C LYS A 15 3.03 -43.13 -16.54
N HIS A 16 2.49 -43.90 -15.60
CA HIS A 16 3.17 -44.92 -14.79
C HIS A 16 4.57 -44.59 -14.25
N LYS A 17 4.63 -43.80 -13.17
CA LYS A 17 5.62 -43.98 -12.10
C LYS A 17 4.88 -44.06 -10.77
N LYS A 18 5.26 -45.00 -9.89
CA LYS A 18 4.74 -45.10 -8.52
C LYS A 18 4.94 -43.74 -7.83
N ILE A 19 3.86 -43.04 -7.53
CA ILE A 19 3.90 -41.76 -6.83
C ILE A 19 4.15 -42.08 -5.35
N ALA A 20 5.22 -41.54 -4.77
CA ALA A 20 5.56 -41.69 -3.35
C ALA A 20 4.75 -40.76 -2.43
N HIS A 21 3.72 -40.09 -2.97
CA HIS A 21 2.85 -39.13 -2.29
C HIS A 21 1.39 -39.56 -2.45
N ASN A 22 0.61 -39.37 -1.41
CA ASN A 22 -0.85 -39.41 -1.49
C ASN A 22 -1.31 -38.28 -2.43
N LEU A 23 -2.20 -38.55 -3.38
CA LEU A 23 -2.75 -37.50 -4.25
C LEU A 23 -3.52 -36.48 -3.41
N ILE A 24 -3.25 -35.20 -3.63
CA ILE A 24 -3.90 -34.11 -2.88
C ILE A 24 -5.43 -34.17 -3.02
N ASP A 25 -5.93 -34.56 -4.20
CA ASP A 25 -7.37 -34.67 -4.49
C ASP A 25 -8.12 -35.70 -3.61
N HIS A 26 -7.40 -36.67 -3.02
CA HIS A 26 -8.00 -37.72 -2.18
C HIS A 26 -7.78 -37.53 -0.68
N HIS A 27 -6.76 -36.77 -0.29
CA HIS A 27 -6.28 -36.74 1.10
C HIS A 27 -6.17 -35.32 1.67
N PHE A 28 -6.51 -34.29 0.90
CA PHE A 28 -6.55 -32.92 1.38
C PHE A 28 -7.77 -32.67 2.26
N ASP A 29 -7.56 -32.24 3.51
CA ASP A 29 -8.66 -31.84 4.39
C ASP A 29 -9.21 -30.47 4.00
N ILE A 30 -10.13 -30.48 3.03
CA ILE A 30 -10.82 -29.30 2.51
C ILE A 30 -11.55 -28.55 3.62
N ASN A 31 -12.14 -29.25 4.59
CA ASN A 31 -12.93 -28.64 5.65
C ASN A 31 -12.05 -27.84 6.61
N PHE A 32 -10.94 -28.44 7.05
CA PHE A 32 -9.95 -27.78 7.89
C PHE A 32 -9.35 -26.55 7.20
N ALA A 33 -8.86 -26.72 5.96
CA ALA A 33 -8.26 -25.63 5.19
C ALA A 33 -9.26 -24.48 4.96
N SER A 34 -10.52 -24.80 4.61
CA SER A 34 -11.58 -23.81 4.39
C SER A 34 -11.94 -23.04 5.66
N GLN A 35 -11.96 -23.72 6.82
CA GLN A 35 -12.27 -23.08 8.10
C GLN A 35 -11.22 -22.04 8.47
N LEU A 36 -9.93 -22.37 8.32
CA LEU A 36 -8.83 -21.44 8.57
C LEU A 36 -8.81 -20.30 7.55
N ALA A 37 -8.93 -20.62 6.25
CA ALA A 37 -8.91 -19.63 5.18
C ALA A 37 -10.06 -18.60 5.30
N LYS A 38 -11.24 -19.03 5.77
CA LYS A 38 -12.37 -18.12 6.03
C LYS A 38 -12.01 -17.04 7.05
N SER A 39 -11.28 -17.39 8.11
CA SER A 39 -10.83 -16.44 9.13
C SER A 39 -9.80 -15.45 8.60
N GLU A 40 -8.91 -15.90 7.71
CA GLU A 40 -7.84 -15.12 7.12
C GLU A 40 -8.33 -14.17 6.01
N SER A 41 -9.31 -14.60 5.21
CA SER A 41 -9.72 -14.00 3.94
C SER A 41 -9.95 -12.48 3.95
N TYR A 42 -10.55 -11.93 5.01
CA TYR A 42 -10.87 -10.50 5.15
C TYR A 42 -9.71 -9.64 5.65
N ASN A 43 -8.78 -10.21 6.41
CA ASN A 43 -7.74 -9.47 7.13
C ASN A 43 -6.38 -10.16 7.00
N LYS A 44 -6.07 -10.69 5.81
CA LYS A 44 -4.86 -11.48 5.53
C LYS A 44 -3.55 -10.87 6.08
N HIS A 45 -3.40 -9.55 5.98
CA HIS A 45 -2.26 -8.80 6.55
C HIS A 45 -2.09 -8.94 8.08
N LEU A 46 -3.12 -9.38 8.80
CA LEU A 46 -3.04 -9.68 10.23
C LEU A 46 -2.47 -11.08 10.52
N TYR A 47 -2.55 -11.98 9.54
CA TYR A 47 -2.16 -13.38 9.63
C TYR A 47 -0.77 -13.61 9.04
N ARG A 48 -0.45 -12.92 7.94
CA ARG A 48 0.82 -13.03 7.20
C ARG A 48 1.44 -11.64 6.94
N PRO A 49 1.71 -10.82 7.97
CA PRO A 49 2.10 -9.42 7.79
C PRO A 49 3.35 -9.20 6.91
N ASN A 50 4.30 -10.15 6.89
CA ASN A 50 5.50 -10.04 6.08
C ASN A 50 5.21 -10.04 4.56
N THR A 51 4.11 -10.68 4.13
CA THR A 51 3.65 -10.63 2.72
C THR A 51 2.89 -9.33 2.39
N TYR A 52 2.78 -8.38 3.33
CA TYR A 52 2.04 -7.12 3.19
C TYR A 52 2.93 -5.89 3.47
N LEU A 53 4.25 -5.97 3.22
CA LEU A 53 5.14 -4.80 3.31
C LEU A 53 4.76 -3.70 2.31
N HIS A 54 4.19 -4.08 1.16
CA HIS A 54 3.71 -3.19 0.11
C HIS A 54 2.32 -3.64 -0.40
N LYS A 55 1.70 -2.89 -1.31
CA LYS A 55 0.44 -3.26 -1.94
C LYS A 55 0.63 -4.13 -3.18
N TRP A 56 0.02 -5.30 -3.10
CA TRP A 56 -0.23 -6.17 -4.23
C TRP A 56 -1.59 -6.83 -4.00
N TRP A 57 -2.42 -6.85 -5.02
CA TRP A 57 -3.80 -7.33 -4.90
C TRP A 57 -3.90 -8.85 -5.03
N ALA A 58 -3.00 -9.49 -5.78
CA ALA A 58 -2.99 -10.94 -5.99
C ALA A 58 -2.35 -11.67 -4.79
N ARG A 59 -3.07 -11.77 -3.68
CA ARG A 59 -2.62 -12.52 -2.49
C ARG A 59 -3.67 -13.52 -2.03
N ARG A 60 -3.25 -14.78 -1.90
CA ARG A 60 -4.06 -15.87 -1.38
C ARG A 60 -3.85 -16.03 0.13
N CYS A 61 -4.66 -16.89 0.74
CA CYS A 61 -4.54 -17.18 2.16
C CYS A 61 -3.31 -18.06 2.38
N GLY A 62 -2.41 -17.63 3.26
CA GLY A 62 -1.24 -18.41 3.62
C GLY A 62 -1.62 -19.73 4.28
N THR A 63 -2.73 -19.76 5.02
CA THR A 63 -3.28 -21.00 5.59
C THR A 63 -3.58 -22.06 4.52
N THR A 64 -4.16 -21.68 3.39
CA THR A 64 -4.43 -22.60 2.27
C THR A 64 -3.13 -23.14 1.67
N PHE A 65 -2.16 -22.27 1.38
CA PHE A 65 -0.89 -22.68 0.79
C PHE A 65 -0.06 -23.53 1.75
N ARG A 66 -0.07 -23.22 3.05
CA ARG A 66 0.55 -24.06 4.06
C ARG A 66 -0.06 -25.47 4.09
N SER A 67 -1.40 -25.58 4.04
CA SER A 67 -2.06 -26.89 3.95
C SER A 67 -1.64 -27.68 2.70
N ILE A 68 -1.53 -27.01 1.54
CA ILE A 68 -1.09 -27.63 0.29
C ILE A 68 0.36 -28.13 0.43
N LEU A 69 1.24 -27.29 0.97
CA LEU A 69 2.66 -27.59 1.14
C LEU A 69 2.90 -28.70 2.17
N LYS A 70 2.12 -28.76 3.25
CA LYS A 70 2.18 -29.85 4.23
C LYS A 70 1.86 -31.21 3.63
N HIS A 71 1.08 -31.25 2.55
CA HIS A 71 0.82 -32.46 1.78
C HIS A 71 2.05 -33.00 1.02
N LEU A 72 3.06 -32.15 0.80
CA LEU A 72 4.33 -32.54 0.17
C LEU A 72 5.34 -33.13 1.18
N VAL A 73 5.10 -32.94 2.49
CA VAL A 73 5.97 -33.44 3.55
C VAL A 73 5.89 -34.97 3.63
N ARG A 74 7.06 -35.63 3.62
CA ARG A 74 7.15 -37.10 3.56
C ARG A 74 7.02 -37.78 4.93
N ASN A 75 7.54 -37.14 5.98
CA ASN A 75 7.46 -37.67 7.33
C ASN A 75 6.08 -37.38 7.90
N GLU A 76 5.36 -38.42 8.32
CA GLU A 76 4.00 -38.27 8.85
C GLU A 76 3.95 -37.36 10.09
N SER A 77 4.96 -37.42 10.97
CA SER A 77 5.09 -36.55 12.15
C SER A 77 5.17 -35.06 11.81
N ASP A 78 5.75 -34.74 10.66
CA ASP A 78 6.02 -33.36 10.23
C ASP A 78 4.91 -32.85 9.30
N SER A 79 4.00 -33.73 8.88
CA SER A 79 2.89 -33.43 7.97
C SER A 79 1.71 -32.72 8.63
N ASP A 80 1.65 -32.71 9.97
CA ASP A 80 0.64 -31.93 10.70
C ASP A 80 0.76 -30.43 10.39
N TYR A 81 -0.38 -29.76 10.25
CA TYR A 81 -0.43 -28.33 9.90
C TYR A 81 0.37 -27.44 10.86
N TYR A 82 0.40 -27.78 12.15
CA TYR A 82 1.07 -27.01 13.20
C TYR A 82 2.48 -27.51 13.50
N ALA A 83 2.92 -28.64 12.94
CA ALA A 83 4.30 -29.07 13.02
C ALA A 83 5.21 -28.08 12.24
N PRO A 84 6.41 -27.75 12.73
CA PRO A 84 7.37 -26.96 11.99
C PRO A 84 7.99 -27.75 10.84
N GLY A 85 8.54 -27.05 9.83
CA GLY A 85 9.43 -27.65 8.82
C GLY A 85 8.79 -28.73 7.95
N GLY A 86 9.62 -29.68 7.49
CA GLY A 86 9.24 -30.87 6.74
C GLY A 86 9.54 -30.80 5.24
N LEU A 87 10.02 -29.66 4.74
CA LEU A 87 10.41 -29.46 3.33
C LEU A 87 11.90 -29.09 3.18
N GLU A 88 12.72 -29.34 4.20
CA GLU A 88 14.15 -29.10 4.15
C GLU A 88 14.79 -29.84 2.96
N GLY A 89 15.63 -29.10 2.21
CA GLY A 89 16.34 -29.62 1.04
C GLY A 89 15.47 -29.75 -0.23
N GLN A 90 14.16 -29.51 -0.16
CA GLN A 90 13.29 -29.42 -1.34
C GLN A 90 13.45 -28.06 -2.02
N VAL A 91 13.28 -28.03 -3.35
CA VAL A 91 13.21 -26.81 -4.16
C VAL A 91 11.80 -26.68 -4.74
N ILE A 92 11.07 -25.63 -4.34
CA ILE A 92 9.71 -25.33 -4.80
C ILE A 92 9.74 -24.16 -5.78
N LEU A 93 9.14 -24.34 -6.95
CA LEU A 93 8.95 -23.30 -7.95
C LEU A 93 7.52 -22.76 -7.93
N ASP A 94 7.39 -21.44 -7.88
CA ASP A 94 6.18 -20.72 -8.27
C ASP A 94 6.50 -19.83 -9.49
N PRO A 95 6.11 -20.24 -10.72
CA PRO A 95 6.42 -19.50 -11.94
C PRO A 95 5.54 -18.26 -12.12
N MET A 96 4.53 -18.04 -11.27
CA MET A 96 3.59 -16.91 -11.34
C MET A 96 3.31 -16.40 -9.93
N MET A 97 4.37 -16.08 -9.20
CA MET A 97 4.34 -15.97 -7.73
C MET A 97 3.41 -14.87 -7.21
N GLY A 98 3.13 -13.82 -7.99
CA GLY A 98 2.32 -12.70 -7.58
C GLY A 98 2.78 -12.16 -6.22
N GLY A 99 1.87 -12.09 -5.24
CA GLY A 99 2.19 -11.59 -3.92
C GLY A 99 3.13 -12.47 -3.08
N GLY A 100 3.65 -13.57 -3.62
CA GLY A 100 4.68 -14.42 -3.03
C GLY A 100 4.18 -15.41 -1.98
N THR A 101 2.86 -15.63 -1.87
CA THR A 101 2.28 -16.48 -0.80
C THR A 101 2.92 -17.87 -0.78
N THR A 102 3.10 -18.51 -1.93
CA THR A 102 3.77 -19.82 -2.02
C THR A 102 5.18 -19.78 -1.47
N LEU A 103 5.98 -18.80 -1.90
CA LEU A 103 7.39 -18.69 -1.51
C LEU A 103 7.54 -18.53 0.01
N HIS A 104 6.73 -17.64 0.58
CA HIS A 104 6.72 -17.35 2.01
C HIS A 104 6.32 -18.58 2.83
N GLU A 105 5.25 -19.29 2.46
CA GLU A 105 4.85 -20.49 3.21
C GLU A 105 5.84 -21.66 3.01
N ALA A 106 6.47 -21.79 1.83
CA ALA A 106 7.44 -22.84 1.55
C ALA A 106 8.76 -22.63 2.30
N ILE A 107 9.29 -21.39 2.31
CA ILE A 107 10.50 -21.05 3.08
C ILE A 107 10.29 -21.32 4.56
N ARG A 108 9.12 -20.98 5.12
CA ARG A 108 8.80 -21.27 6.52
C ARG A 108 8.89 -22.75 6.86
N LEU A 109 8.64 -23.63 5.89
CA LEU A 109 8.72 -25.09 6.04
C LEU A 109 10.13 -25.64 5.74
N GLY A 110 11.15 -24.77 5.62
CA GLY A 110 12.54 -25.15 5.40
C GLY A 110 12.93 -25.33 3.94
N ALA A 111 12.00 -25.15 2.99
CA ALA A 111 12.28 -25.30 1.57
C ALA A 111 13.18 -24.18 1.04
N ASN A 112 13.82 -24.49 -0.09
CA ASN A 112 14.37 -23.48 -0.99
C ASN A 112 13.33 -23.16 -2.05
N VAL A 113 13.29 -21.91 -2.52
CA VAL A 113 12.21 -21.46 -3.40
C VAL A 113 12.72 -20.72 -4.63
N ILE A 114 12.03 -20.91 -5.74
CA ILE A 114 12.21 -20.15 -6.97
C ILE A 114 10.90 -19.44 -7.25
N GLY A 115 10.95 -18.13 -7.41
CA GLY A 115 9.79 -17.31 -7.75
C GLY A 115 10.00 -16.58 -9.06
N ALA A 116 9.01 -16.61 -9.95
CA ALA A 116 9.01 -15.78 -11.15
C ALA A 116 7.75 -14.93 -11.25
N ASP A 117 7.89 -13.70 -11.73
CA ASP A 117 6.77 -12.86 -12.13
C ASP A 117 7.19 -11.90 -13.24
N ILE A 118 6.24 -11.54 -14.10
CA ILE A 118 6.44 -10.58 -15.19
C ILE A 118 6.38 -9.14 -14.67
N ASP A 119 5.69 -8.88 -13.56
CA ASP A 119 5.66 -7.56 -12.95
C ASP A 119 6.83 -7.39 -11.97
N PRO A 120 7.60 -6.30 -12.03
CA PRO A 120 8.74 -6.10 -11.14
C PRO A 120 8.35 -5.82 -9.68
N ILE A 121 7.13 -5.34 -9.42
CA ILE A 121 6.67 -5.02 -8.06
C ILE A 121 6.62 -6.27 -7.15
N PRO A 122 5.94 -7.37 -7.53
CA PRO A 122 5.94 -8.59 -6.73
C PRO A 122 7.35 -9.17 -6.54
N VAL A 123 8.21 -9.07 -7.56
CA VAL A 123 9.62 -9.50 -7.46
C VAL A 123 10.38 -8.69 -6.42
N LEU A 124 10.32 -7.36 -6.51
CA LEU A 124 10.94 -6.47 -5.52
C LEU A 124 10.37 -6.71 -4.12
N GLN A 125 9.06 -6.93 -4.03
CA GLN A 125 8.40 -7.21 -2.77
C GLN A 125 8.93 -8.51 -2.14
N ALA A 126 8.91 -9.62 -2.88
CA ALA A 126 9.39 -10.92 -2.40
C ALA A 126 10.85 -10.84 -1.96
N ARG A 127 11.69 -10.15 -2.74
CA ARG A 127 13.08 -9.88 -2.36
C ARG A 127 13.16 -9.16 -1.02
N ALA A 128 12.49 -8.02 -0.89
CA ALA A 128 12.56 -7.22 0.32
C ALA A 128 11.94 -7.90 1.55
N SER A 129 10.91 -8.73 1.40
CA SER A 129 10.26 -9.43 2.51
C SER A 129 11.03 -10.69 2.94
N LEU A 130 11.62 -11.42 2.00
CA LEU A 130 12.38 -12.64 2.29
C LEU A 130 13.83 -12.36 2.70
N THR A 131 14.47 -11.29 2.23
CA THR A 131 15.85 -11.00 2.66
C THR A 131 15.90 -10.70 4.17
N GLU A 132 16.69 -11.50 4.86
CA GLU A 132 16.97 -11.34 6.29
C GLU A 132 17.72 -10.03 6.57
N VAL A 133 17.22 -9.26 7.54
CA VAL A 133 17.83 -8.01 8.00
C VAL A 133 17.61 -7.85 9.49
N SER A 134 18.66 -7.41 10.20
CA SER A 134 18.54 -7.02 11.61
C SER A 134 17.49 -5.91 11.78
N LEU A 135 16.46 -6.19 12.59
CA LEU A 135 15.40 -5.22 12.89
C LEU A 135 15.98 -3.95 13.50
N LYS A 136 16.95 -4.06 14.40
CA LYS A 136 17.60 -2.90 15.02
C LYS A 136 18.29 -2.02 13.97
N LYS A 137 19.04 -2.62 13.05
CA LYS A 137 19.69 -1.90 11.95
C LYS A 137 18.67 -1.19 11.06
N LEU A 138 17.54 -1.85 10.76
CA LEU A 138 16.45 -1.26 9.98
C LEU A 138 15.80 -0.06 10.71
N GLU A 139 15.57 -0.16 12.02
CA GLU A 139 15.03 0.93 12.85
C GLU A 139 15.98 2.14 12.92
N ASP A 140 17.27 1.88 13.08
CA ASP A 140 18.29 2.93 13.13
C ASP A 140 18.40 3.66 11.79
N ARG A 141 18.39 2.92 10.67
CA ARG A 141 18.39 3.51 9.32
C ARG A 141 17.11 4.27 9.02
N PHE A 142 15.95 3.73 9.41
CA PHE A 142 14.68 4.46 9.28
C PHE A 142 14.71 5.79 10.04
N THR A 143 15.25 5.80 11.26
CA THR A 143 15.34 7.02 12.09
C THR A 143 16.20 8.09 11.42
N GLY A 144 17.39 7.72 10.93
CA GLY A 144 18.27 8.64 10.19
C GLY A 144 17.61 9.17 8.92
N PHE A 145 17.01 8.28 8.13
CA PHE A 145 16.29 8.61 6.91
C PHE A 145 15.12 9.57 7.18
N TYR A 146 14.28 9.28 8.18
CA TYR A 146 13.15 10.11 8.56
C TYR A 146 13.58 11.52 9.01
N ASN A 147 14.64 11.61 9.82
CA ASN A 147 15.18 12.91 10.26
C ASN A 147 15.75 13.74 9.10
N ALA A 148 16.40 13.09 8.13
CA ALA A 148 16.88 13.75 6.92
C ALA A 148 15.73 14.33 6.08
N LEU A 149 14.59 13.62 5.98
CA LEU A 149 13.41 14.16 5.30
C LEU A 149 12.80 15.34 6.05
N ARG A 150 12.67 15.22 7.38
CA ARG A 150 12.10 16.30 8.20
C ARG A 150 12.91 17.59 8.12
N SER A 151 14.24 17.51 8.15
CA SER A 151 15.09 18.70 8.03
C SER A 151 14.89 19.45 6.71
N LYS A 152 14.54 18.74 5.64
CA LYS A 152 14.26 19.32 4.32
C LYS A 152 12.82 19.82 4.17
N LEU A 153 11.85 19.14 4.77
CA LEU A 153 10.44 19.29 4.38
C LEU A 153 9.52 19.85 5.47
N SER A 154 9.87 19.75 6.76
CA SER A 154 8.94 20.10 7.85
C SER A 154 8.43 21.54 7.80
N HIS A 155 9.17 22.47 7.20
CA HIS A 155 8.77 23.88 7.06
C HIS A 155 7.53 24.06 6.13
N TYR A 156 7.32 23.16 5.18
CA TYR A 156 6.13 23.15 4.30
C TYR A 156 4.85 22.69 4.99
N TYR A 157 4.97 22.04 6.14
CA TYR A 157 3.88 21.43 6.90
C TYR A 157 3.61 22.16 8.23
N GLN A 158 3.93 23.46 8.30
CA GLN A 158 3.60 24.30 9.45
C GLN A 158 2.27 25.02 9.23
N THR A 159 1.52 25.20 10.31
CA THR A 159 0.30 26.02 10.39
C THR A 159 0.22 26.68 11.77
N GLU A 160 -0.80 27.48 12.03
CA GLU A 160 -0.99 28.20 13.29
C GLU A 160 -2.26 27.74 14.01
N CYS A 161 -2.15 27.58 15.33
CA CYS A 161 -3.31 27.26 16.15
C CYS A 161 -4.33 28.44 16.14
N PRO A 162 -5.62 28.20 15.88
CA PRO A 162 -6.63 29.27 15.90
C PRO A 162 -6.88 29.87 17.29
N ALA A 163 -6.50 29.18 18.37
CA ALA A 163 -6.72 29.64 19.74
C ALA A 163 -5.56 30.46 20.32
N CYS A 164 -4.31 30.10 20.02
CA CYS A 164 -3.13 30.75 20.62
C CYS A 164 -2.08 31.22 19.61
N GLU A 165 -2.33 31.05 18.31
CA GLU A 165 -1.47 31.52 17.21
C GLU A 165 -0.04 30.95 17.18
N LYS A 166 0.28 30.00 18.06
CA LYS A 166 1.55 29.25 18.02
C LYS A 166 1.64 28.43 16.73
N SER A 167 2.82 28.45 16.11
CA SER A 167 3.17 27.58 14.99
C SER A 167 3.23 26.12 15.45
N VAL A 168 2.56 25.24 14.71
CA VAL A 168 2.49 23.80 14.95
C VAL A 168 2.55 23.04 13.62
N GLU A 169 2.87 21.74 13.67
CA GLU A 169 2.78 20.91 12.47
C GLU A 169 1.32 20.59 12.14
N LEU A 170 0.96 20.77 10.87
CA LEU A 170 -0.33 20.32 10.37
C LEU A 170 -0.33 18.79 10.24
N ARG A 171 -1.50 18.18 10.45
CA ARG A 171 -1.74 16.76 10.22
C ARG A 171 -2.11 16.49 8.77
N PHE A 172 -3.00 17.28 8.21
CA PHE A 172 -3.41 17.20 6.81
C PHE A 172 -4.12 18.47 6.35
N VAL A 173 -4.21 18.65 5.04
CA VAL A 173 -4.99 19.71 4.38
C VAL A 173 -6.12 19.07 3.58
N LEU A 174 -7.31 19.65 3.67
CA LEU A 174 -8.47 19.27 2.87
C LEU A 174 -8.63 20.24 1.70
N TYR A 175 -8.92 19.69 0.53
CA TYR A 175 -9.10 20.45 -0.70
C TYR A 175 -10.47 20.19 -1.31
N GLY A 176 -11.11 21.23 -1.85
CA GLY A 176 -12.29 21.11 -2.72
C GLY A 176 -11.87 21.09 -4.19
N VAL A 177 -12.57 20.32 -5.02
CA VAL A 177 -12.31 20.26 -6.46
C VAL A 177 -13.00 21.40 -7.20
N ARG A 178 -12.26 22.12 -8.05
CA ARG A 178 -12.75 23.15 -8.96
C ARG A 178 -13.47 22.50 -10.14
N ARG A 179 -14.67 22.99 -10.44
CA ARG A 179 -15.47 22.56 -11.58
C ARG A 179 -16.06 23.76 -12.29
N LYS A 180 -16.17 23.67 -13.61
CA LYS A 180 -16.68 24.74 -14.47
C LYS A 180 -18.06 24.43 -15.01
N CYS A 181 -18.89 25.47 -15.07
CA CYS A 181 -20.11 25.55 -15.87
C CYS A 181 -19.92 26.69 -16.87
N ARG A 182 -20.73 26.74 -17.93
CA ARG A 182 -20.68 27.80 -18.95
C ARG A 182 -20.77 29.24 -18.42
N CYS A 183 -21.33 29.44 -17.23
CA CYS A 183 -21.55 30.77 -16.66
C CYS A 183 -20.71 31.07 -15.41
N GLN A 184 -20.09 30.06 -14.78
CA GLN A 184 -19.32 30.24 -13.55
C GLN A 184 -18.47 29.02 -13.22
N GLU A 185 -17.44 29.24 -12.40
CA GLU A 185 -16.72 28.19 -11.68
C GLU A 185 -17.28 28.00 -10.26
N ALA A 186 -17.03 26.85 -9.67
CA ALA A 186 -17.36 26.55 -8.28
C ALA A 186 -16.40 25.51 -7.70
N LEU A 187 -16.24 25.52 -6.37
CA LEU A 187 -15.60 24.43 -5.64
C LEU A 187 -16.64 23.42 -5.18
N PHE A 188 -16.25 22.15 -5.19
CA PHE A 188 -17.07 21.06 -4.69
C PHE A 188 -16.36 20.28 -3.60
N VAL A 189 -17.10 19.92 -2.56
CA VAL A 189 -16.67 19.02 -1.48
C VAL A 189 -17.65 17.85 -1.33
N ASP A 190 -17.19 16.78 -0.70
CA ASP A 190 -18.03 15.63 -0.38
C ASP A 190 -19.16 15.97 0.61
N SER A 191 -18.87 16.87 1.56
CA SER A 191 -19.75 17.30 2.66
C SER A 191 -19.22 18.62 3.23
N TYR A 192 -20.10 19.51 3.70
CA TYR A 192 -19.71 20.66 4.51
C TYR A 192 -19.32 20.27 5.93
N VAL A 193 -19.75 19.10 6.41
CA VAL A 193 -19.36 18.58 7.73
C VAL A 193 -17.96 17.97 7.64
N LEU A 194 -17.02 18.57 8.36
CA LEU A 194 -15.65 18.11 8.47
C LEU A 194 -15.50 17.04 9.56
N ARG A 195 -16.18 17.17 10.70
CA ARG A 195 -16.05 16.20 11.80
C ARG A 195 -17.29 16.16 12.68
N HIS A 196 -17.68 14.96 13.09
CA HIS A 196 -18.56 14.75 14.23
C HIS A 196 -17.72 14.53 15.49
N ASN A 197 -17.96 15.29 16.54
CA ASN A 197 -17.30 15.14 17.83
C ASN A 197 -18.10 14.19 18.73
N SER A 198 -17.43 13.64 19.75
CA SER A 198 -18.04 12.70 20.70
C SER A 198 -19.12 13.34 21.58
N ASP A 199 -19.10 14.66 21.72
CA ASP A 199 -20.09 15.45 22.45
C ASP A 199 -21.33 15.81 21.60
N GLY A 200 -21.41 15.31 20.37
CA GLY A 200 -22.49 15.59 19.42
C GLY A 200 -22.30 16.86 18.57
N SER A 201 -21.34 17.72 18.90
CA SER A 201 -21.04 18.92 18.10
C SER A 201 -20.42 18.57 16.75
N LYS A 202 -20.64 19.42 15.76
CA LYS A 202 -20.12 19.23 14.40
C LYS A 202 -19.15 20.34 14.04
N ILE A 203 -18.00 19.97 13.50
CA ILE A 203 -17.12 20.92 12.82
C ILE A 203 -17.53 20.98 11.35
N ARG A 204 -17.74 22.19 10.83
CA ARG A 204 -18.27 22.45 9.49
C ARG A 204 -17.49 23.55 8.79
N ILE A 205 -17.52 23.57 7.47
CA ILE A 205 -17.13 24.73 6.66
C ILE A 205 -18.38 25.51 6.23
N CYS A 206 -18.35 26.83 6.39
CA CYS A 206 -19.40 27.71 5.89
C CYS A 206 -19.29 27.84 4.36
N PRO A 207 -20.34 27.54 3.58
CA PRO A 207 -20.26 27.60 2.11
C PRO A 207 -20.18 29.03 1.54
N GLU A 208 -20.55 30.03 2.33
CA GLU A 208 -20.54 31.44 1.93
C GLU A 208 -19.22 32.12 2.30
N THR A 209 -18.72 31.91 3.52
CA THR A 209 -17.54 32.62 4.04
C THR A 209 -16.27 31.77 4.07
N TYR A 210 -16.38 30.45 3.96
CA TYR A 210 -15.31 29.46 4.17
C TYR A 210 -14.78 29.44 5.61
N ASP A 211 -15.48 30.09 6.54
CA ASP A 211 -15.18 29.98 7.96
C ASP A 211 -15.32 28.53 8.42
N ILE A 212 -14.48 28.15 9.38
CA ILE A 212 -14.67 26.90 10.10
C ILE A 212 -15.53 27.18 11.33
N LEU A 213 -16.65 26.47 11.40
CA LEU A 213 -17.66 26.58 12.43
C LEU A 213 -17.62 25.34 13.33
N ARG A 214 -17.89 25.54 14.61
CA ARG A 214 -18.42 24.49 15.50
C ARG A 214 -19.90 24.74 15.64
N ASP A 215 -20.68 23.86 15.04
CA ASP A 215 -22.09 24.05 14.77
C ASP A 215 -22.31 25.37 14.01
N GLU A 216 -22.88 26.39 14.63
CA GLU A 216 -23.07 27.73 14.03
C GLU A 216 -22.03 28.76 14.48
N ARG A 217 -21.16 28.42 15.44
CA ARG A 217 -20.17 29.35 15.99
C ARG A 217 -18.87 29.31 15.19
N THR A 218 -18.43 30.45 14.68
CA THR A 218 -17.10 30.57 14.06
C THR A 218 -15.98 30.27 15.06
N ILE A 219 -15.15 29.27 14.74
CA ILE A 219 -13.93 28.91 15.49
C ILE A 219 -12.65 29.29 14.73
N SER A 220 -12.75 29.51 13.42
CA SER A 220 -11.67 30.07 12.61
C SER A 220 -12.28 30.85 11.45
N ALA A 221 -12.10 32.18 11.46
CA ALA A 221 -12.54 33.02 10.36
C ALA A 221 -11.60 32.91 9.16
N CYS A 222 -12.15 32.80 7.95
CA CYS A 222 -11.41 32.90 6.72
C CYS A 222 -11.07 34.37 6.46
N ARG A 223 -9.78 34.69 6.41
CA ARG A 223 -9.29 36.06 6.15
C ARG A 223 -8.97 36.31 4.68
N VAL A 224 -9.07 35.27 3.85
CA VAL A 224 -8.87 35.33 2.40
C VAL A 224 -10.26 35.17 1.76
N PRO A 225 -10.82 36.20 1.13
CA PRO A 225 -12.17 36.13 0.58
C PRO A 225 -12.33 34.93 -0.37
N PRO A 226 -13.38 34.10 -0.22
CA PRO A 226 -13.60 32.98 -1.12
C PRO A 226 -13.87 33.48 -2.53
N GLY A 227 -12.96 33.19 -3.45
CA GLY A 227 -13.08 33.59 -4.87
C GLY A 227 -14.09 32.76 -5.66
N LEU A 228 -14.63 31.68 -5.08
CA LEU A 228 -15.53 30.74 -5.74
C LEU A 228 -16.65 30.29 -4.79
N PRO A 229 -17.88 30.05 -5.29
CA PRO A 229 -18.92 29.44 -4.48
C PRO A 229 -18.56 27.99 -4.13
N LEU A 230 -18.87 27.57 -2.90
CA LEU A 230 -18.65 26.19 -2.42
C LEU A 230 -19.95 25.40 -2.43
N TYR A 231 -19.91 24.21 -3.02
CA TYR A 231 -21.04 23.30 -3.09
C TYR A 231 -20.71 21.89 -2.60
N GLU A 232 -21.70 21.17 -2.09
CA GLU A 232 -21.58 19.72 -1.92
C GLU A 232 -21.74 18.99 -3.26
N LYS A 233 -21.13 17.81 -3.38
CA LYS A 233 -21.24 16.91 -4.55
C LYS A 233 -22.67 16.52 -4.95
N SER A 234 -23.63 16.71 -4.05
CA SER A 234 -25.06 16.49 -4.28
C SER A 234 -25.61 17.48 -5.32
N ARG A 235 -25.03 18.69 -5.42
CA ARG A 235 -25.43 19.68 -6.41
C ARG A 235 -25.01 19.23 -7.82
N LYS A 236 -26.01 19.01 -8.69
CA LYS A 236 -25.79 18.54 -10.07
C LYS A 236 -25.91 19.63 -11.13
N VAL A 237 -26.67 20.69 -10.84
CA VAL A 237 -27.06 21.71 -11.81
C VAL A 237 -26.66 23.09 -11.31
N CYS A 238 -26.14 23.90 -12.24
CA CYS A 238 -25.80 25.29 -12.04
C CYS A 238 -27.07 26.17 -12.10
N THR A 239 -27.00 27.38 -11.57
CA THR A 239 -28.10 28.37 -11.62
C THR A 239 -28.54 28.68 -13.05
N CYS A 240 -27.66 28.58 -14.05
CA CYS A 240 -28.00 28.76 -15.46
C CYS A 240 -28.62 27.51 -16.14
N GLY A 241 -28.94 26.45 -15.39
CA GLY A 241 -29.42 25.16 -15.91
C GLY A 241 -28.34 24.24 -16.50
N GLY A 242 -27.08 24.69 -16.54
CA GLY A 242 -25.95 23.89 -17.04
C GLY A 242 -25.46 22.85 -16.02
N LYS A 243 -24.64 21.88 -16.49
CA LYS A 243 -23.96 20.90 -15.62
C LYS A 243 -22.53 21.33 -15.34
N TYR A 244 -22.07 21.14 -14.11
CA TYR A 244 -20.66 21.30 -13.76
C TYR A 244 -19.83 20.13 -14.28
N GLN A 245 -18.69 20.46 -14.89
CA GLN A 245 -17.74 19.51 -15.45
C GLN A 245 -16.34 19.79 -14.91
N ASP A 246 -15.48 18.78 -14.98
CA ASP A 246 -14.09 18.92 -14.58
C ASP A 246 -13.36 19.70 -15.69
N ASP A 247 -12.43 20.57 -15.32
CA ASP A 247 -11.60 21.26 -16.28
C ASP A 247 -10.42 20.37 -16.70
N THR A 248 -10.60 19.60 -17.78
CA THR A 248 -9.60 18.62 -18.23
C THR A 248 -8.33 19.25 -18.78
N ASP A 249 -8.36 20.54 -19.14
CA ASP A 249 -7.21 21.28 -19.65
C ASP A 249 -6.29 21.76 -18.50
N MET A 250 -6.82 21.84 -17.29
CA MET A 250 -6.06 22.17 -16.08
C MET A 250 -5.33 20.93 -15.55
N PRO A 251 -4.04 21.02 -15.16
CA PRO A 251 -3.35 19.92 -14.47
C PRO A 251 -4.13 19.42 -13.26
N TYR A 252 -4.23 18.10 -13.08
CA TYR A 252 -5.13 17.50 -12.09
C TYR A 252 -4.90 18.02 -10.68
N TYR A 253 -3.65 18.11 -10.23
CA TYR A 253 -3.34 18.62 -8.89
C TYR A 253 -3.80 20.07 -8.68
N ARG A 254 -3.76 20.91 -9.73
CA ARG A 254 -4.20 22.33 -9.67
C ARG A 254 -5.71 22.49 -9.64
N ARG A 255 -6.47 21.43 -9.96
CA ARG A 255 -7.94 21.44 -9.85
C ARG A 255 -8.40 21.47 -8.39
N TYR A 256 -7.51 21.25 -7.42
CA TYR A 256 -7.85 21.20 -6.01
C TYR A 256 -7.42 22.48 -5.29
N VAL A 257 -8.35 23.08 -4.54
CA VAL A 257 -8.13 24.32 -3.78
C VAL A 257 -8.24 24.04 -2.28
N PRO A 258 -7.30 24.49 -1.42
CA PRO A 258 -7.37 24.29 0.02
C PRO A 258 -8.65 24.90 0.60
N VAL A 259 -9.37 24.14 1.42
CA VAL A 259 -10.61 24.60 2.08
C VAL A 259 -10.56 24.48 3.60
N ALA A 260 -9.74 23.59 4.14
CA ALA A 260 -9.58 23.43 5.58
C ALA A 260 -8.22 22.81 5.92
N ILE A 261 -7.67 23.19 7.07
CA ILE A 261 -6.44 22.60 7.63
C ILE A 261 -6.79 21.91 8.93
N ALA A 262 -6.21 20.74 9.16
CA ALA A 262 -6.25 20.05 10.44
C ALA A 262 -4.87 20.06 11.09
N GLY A 263 -4.80 20.49 12.33
CA GLY A 263 -3.57 20.55 13.13
C GLY A 263 -3.80 20.06 14.54
N GLU A 264 -2.72 19.93 15.30
CA GLU A 264 -2.78 19.57 16.71
C GLU A 264 -1.87 20.50 17.52
N CYS A 265 -2.48 21.24 18.44
CA CYS A 265 -1.77 22.10 19.36
C CYS A 265 -1.52 21.35 20.67
N PRO A 266 -0.30 21.40 21.24
CA PRO A 266 -0.02 20.80 22.54
C PRO A 266 -0.95 21.32 23.66
N ASP A 267 -1.35 22.60 23.58
CA ASP A 267 -2.16 23.26 24.60
C ASP A 267 -3.68 23.13 24.35
N HIS A 268 -4.11 23.05 23.08
CA HIS A 268 -5.53 23.13 22.68
C HIS A 268 -6.06 21.86 21.99
N GLY A 269 -5.21 20.85 21.78
CA GLY A 269 -5.55 19.61 21.09
C GLY A 269 -5.78 19.77 19.60
N MET A 270 -6.54 18.82 19.02
CA MET A 270 -6.83 18.74 17.58
C MET A 270 -7.82 19.82 17.16
N PHE A 271 -7.51 20.57 16.10
CA PHE A 271 -8.36 21.63 15.57
C PHE A 271 -8.53 21.54 14.05
N PHE A 272 -9.58 22.20 13.56
CA PHE A 272 -9.69 22.60 12.16
C PHE A 272 -9.64 24.11 12.07
N SER A 273 -9.00 24.62 11.02
CA SER A 273 -8.93 26.04 10.71
C SER A 273 -9.16 26.30 9.22
N ALA A 274 -9.63 27.52 8.92
CA ALA A 274 -9.64 28.02 7.56
C ALA A 274 -8.18 28.28 7.15
N PRO A 275 -7.76 27.97 5.90
CA PRO A 275 -6.41 28.26 5.45
C PRO A 275 -6.07 29.75 5.62
N ARG A 276 -4.96 30.06 6.27
CA ARG A 276 -4.44 31.43 6.40
C ARG A 276 -3.49 31.75 5.25
N GLN A 277 -3.19 33.03 5.05
CA GLN A 277 -2.24 33.46 4.01
C GLN A 277 -0.90 32.72 4.12
N ALA A 278 -0.36 32.58 5.34
CA ALA A 278 0.89 31.86 5.54
C ALA A 278 0.81 30.36 5.18
N ASP A 279 -0.36 29.72 5.28
CA ASP A 279 -0.53 28.34 4.81
C ASP A 279 -0.54 28.28 3.27
N LEU A 280 -1.23 29.24 2.64
CA LEU A 280 -1.30 29.38 1.18
C LEU A 280 0.06 29.71 0.56
N ASP A 281 0.86 30.54 1.23
CA ASP A 281 2.21 30.90 0.79
C ASP A 281 3.12 29.66 0.81
N ARG A 282 3.02 28.81 1.84
CA ARG A 282 3.78 27.54 1.93
C ARG A 282 3.36 26.53 0.87
N ILE A 283 2.06 26.47 0.54
CA ILE A 283 1.56 25.66 -0.58
C ILE A 283 2.15 26.17 -1.90
N SER A 284 2.06 27.48 -2.12
CA SER A 284 2.53 28.12 -3.35
C SER A 284 4.03 27.97 -3.53
N LEU A 285 4.82 28.08 -2.46
CA LEU A 285 6.25 27.81 -2.46
C LEU A 285 6.55 26.36 -2.88
N ALA A 286 5.82 25.39 -2.34
CA ALA A 286 6.00 23.98 -2.71
C ALA A 286 5.59 23.71 -4.16
N ASP A 287 4.55 24.38 -4.66
CA ASP A 287 4.10 24.27 -6.05
C ASP A 287 5.07 24.94 -7.03
N ALA A 288 5.77 26.01 -6.64
CA ALA A 288 6.83 26.62 -7.44
C ALA A 288 8.06 25.72 -7.55
N GLU A 289 8.45 25.07 -6.45
CA GLU A 289 9.57 24.10 -6.42
C GLU A 289 9.25 22.77 -7.13
N ARG A 290 7.97 22.54 -7.47
CA ARG A 290 7.52 21.34 -8.17
C ARG A 290 8.22 21.14 -9.51
N GLU A 291 8.44 22.22 -10.26
CA GLU A 291 9.08 22.17 -11.57
C GLU A 291 10.54 21.68 -11.46
N ASN A 292 11.17 21.89 -10.31
CA ASN A 292 12.52 21.42 -10.03
C ASN A 292 12.58 19.94 -9.62
N ALA A 293 11.45 19.24 -9.47
CA ALA A 293 11.41 17.88 -8.91
C ALA A 293 11.93 16.78 -9.85
N ASP A 294 12.24 17.10 -11.11
CA ASP A 294 12.87 16.20 -12.10
C ASP A 294 12.12 14.87 -12.28
N PHE A 295 10.79 14.96 -12.37
CA PHE A 295 9.89 13.84 -12.66
C PHE A 295 9.20 14.04 -14.01
N ASP A 296 9.98 14.38 -15.02
CA ASP A 296 9.56 14.45 -16.42
C ASP A 296 10.02 13.21 -17.20
N GLY A 297 9.55 13.07 -18.44
CA GLY A 297 9.92 11.96 -19.32
C GLY A 297 8.88 10.84 -19.44
N ASP A 298 9.17 9.94 -20.39
CA ASP A 298 8.23 8.91 -20.84
C ASP A 298 7.93 7.85 -19.77
N ASP A 299 8.83 7.69 -18.80
CA ASP A 299 8.72 6.73 -17.72
C ASP A 299 7.56 7.00 -16.76
N PHE A 300 7.15 8.26 -16.65
CA PHE A 300 6.04 8.72 -15.82
C PHE A 300 4.72 8.84 -16.58
N ARG A 301 4.73 8.64 -17.91
CA ARG A 301 3.52 8.73 -18.74
C ARG A 301 2.56 7.59 -18.41
N ILE A 302 1.28 7.94 -18.43
CA ILE A 302 0.20 6.98 -18.25
C ILE A 302 -0.04 6.27 -19.58
N ALA A 303 0.25 4.98 -19.62
CA ALA A 303 -0.14 4.12 -20.73
C ALA A 303 -1.65 3.81 -20.65
N SER A 304 -2.29 3.61 -21.80
CA SER A 304 -3.71 3.25 -21.85
C SER A 304 -3.91 1.78 -21.46
N GLY A 305 -4.55 1.55 -20.33
CA GLY A 305 -5.02 0.25 -19.85
C GLY A 305 -6.46 0.30 -19.34
N PRO A 306 -7.06 -0.84 -18.96
CA PRO A 306 -8.47 -0.90 -18.59
C PRO A 306 -8.88 0.01 -17.41
N LYS A 307 -7.99 0.22 -16.44
CA LYS A 307 -8.20 1.09 -15.27
C LYS A 307 -7.57 2.47 -15.47
N SER A 308 -6.40 2.56 -16.08
CA SER A 308 -5.72 3.83 -16.35
C SER A 308 -6.40 4.68 -17.43
N SER A 309 -7.25 4.10 -18.28
CA SER A 309 -8.07 4.86 -19.23
C SER A 309 -8.99 5.89 -18.55
N ASP A 310 -9.37 5.67 -17.29
CA ASP A 310 -10.13 6.62 -16.47
C ASP A 310 -9.32 7.91 -16.23
N LEU A 311 -8.00 7.80 -16.07
CA LEU A 311 -7.08 8.93 -15.91
C LEU A 311 -6.99 9.73 -17.21
N LEU A 312 -6.79 9.04 -18.34
CA LEU A 312 -6.69 9.65 -19.67
C LEU A 312 -7.97 10.40 -20.04
N ARG A 313 -9.16 9.82 -19.80
CA ARG A 313 -10.45 10.48 -20.03
C ARG A 313 -10.66 11.74 -19.19
N ARG A 314 -9.88 11.92 -18.13
CA ARG A 314 -9.89 13.09 -17.25
C ARG A 314 -8.78 14.08 -17.56
N GLY A 315 -8.05 13.90 -18.67
CA GLY A 315 -6.95 14.76 -19.08
C GLY A 315 -5.68 14.56 -18.24
N ILE A 316 -5.52 13.40 -17.60
CA ILE A 316 -4.35 13.08 -16.77
C ILE A 316 -3.45 12.14 -17.56
N PHE A 317 -2.29 12.65 -17.99
CA PHE A 317 -1.38 11.93 -18.89
C PHE A 317 -0.07 11.48 -18.23
N SER A 318 0.19 11.90 -16.99
CA SER A 318 1.43 11.61 -16.26
C SER A 318 1.14 11.37 -14.77
N TYR A 319 1.80 10.39 -14.15
CA TYR A 319 1.60 10.05 -12.74
C TYR A 319 1.94 11.18 -11.75
N PRO A 320 3.02 11.97 -11.92
CA PRO A 320 3.30 13.16 -11.14
C PRO A 320 2.11 14.13 -11.01
N ASP A 321 1.24 14.24 -12.02
CA ASP A 321 0.05 15.10 -11.99
C ASP A 321 -0.98 14.70 -10.92
N LEU A 322 -0.87 13.49 -10.37
CA LEU A 322 -1.71 12.98 -9.27
C LEU A 322 -1.26 13.44 -7.87
N PHE A 323 -0.20 14.23 -7.76
CA PHE A 323 0.41 14.64 -6.50
C PHE A 323 0.48 16.17 -6.43
N SER A 324 0.26 16.79 -5.28
CA SER A 324 0.52 18.23 -5.09
C SER A 324 2.03 18.54 -5.05
N GLY A 325 2.42 19.82 -5.06
CA GLY A 325 3.83 20.22 -4.94
C GLY A 325 4.52 19.62 -3.71
N ARG A 326 3.90 19.73 -2.53
CA ARG A 326 4.43 19.13 -1.28
C ARG A 326 4.61 17.61 -1.37
N GLN A 327 3.68 16.93 -2.03
CA GLN A 327 3.73 15.47 -2.19
C GLN A 327 4.84 15.04 -3.15
N LEU A 328 5.09 15.78 -4.24
CA LEU A 328 6.22 15.51 -5.12
C LEU A 328 7.56 15.84 -4.50
N LEU A 329 7.68 16.96 -3.77
CA LEU A 329 8.91 17.30 -3.04
C LEU A 329 9.23 16.23 -1.99
N PHE A 330 8.22 15.67 -1.33
CA PHE A 330 8.38 14.51 -0.47
C PHE A 330 8.98 13.32 -1.22
N LEU A 331 8.43 12.96 -2.38
CA LEU A 331 8.95 11.83 -3.17
C LEU A 331 10.38 12.07 -3.66
N ARG A 332 10.68 13.27 -4.17
CA ARG A 332 12.02 13.66 -4.61
C ARG A 332 13.05 13.47 -3.50
N HIS A 333 12.83 14.12 -2.35
CA HIS A 333 13.78 14.03 -1.24
C HIS A 333 13.84 12.63 -0.64
N ALA A 334 12.74 11.86 -0.65
CA ALA A 334 12.75 10.46 -0.26
C ALA A 334 13.62 9.61 -1.19
N ILE A 335 13.47 9.74 -2.49
CA ILE A 335 14.28 9.03 -3.50
C ILE A 335 15.75 9.40 -3.35
N ASP A 336 16.07 10.70 -3.20
CA ASP A 336 17.45 11.15 -2.99
C ASP A 336 18.04 10.61 -1.69
N ALA A 337 17.29 10.63 -0.59
CA ALA A 337 17.74 10.08 0.68
C ALA A 337 17.92 8.55 0.63
N LEU A 338 17.17 7.82 -0.20
CA LEU A 338 17.34 6.38 -0.39
C LEU A 338 18.66 6.02 -1.08
N LYS A 339 19.22 6.90 -1.93
CA LYS A 339 20.49 6.66 -2.64
C LYS A 339 21.66 6.42 -1.68
N THR A 340 21.60 6.95 -0.45
CA THR A 340 22.66 6.81 0.57
C THR A 340 22.46 5.61 1.51
N VAL A 341 21.31 4.93 1.45
CA VAL A 341 21.00 3.77 2.30
C VAL A 341 21.55 2.49 1.66
N GLU A 342 22.16 1.59 2.40
CA GLU A 342 22.68 0.34 1.85
C GLU A 342 21.59 -0.69 1.49
N THR A 343 21.83 -1.50 0.46
CA THR A 343 21.06 -2.74 0.23
C THR A 343 21.40 -3.75 1.33
N PRO A 344 20.43 -4.54 1.84
CA PRO A 344 19.02 -4.65 1.43
C PRO A 344 18.04 -3.67 2.12
N ILE A 345 18.49 -2.85 3.06
CA ILE A 345 17.63 -1.91 3.80
C ILE A 345 16.98 -0.89 2.86
N ARG A 346 17.72 -0.43 1.84
CA ARG A 346 17.21 0.46 0.79
C ARG A 346 15.93 -0.06 0.16
N LEU A 347 15.85 -1.36 -0.14
CA LEU A 347 14.66 -1.97 -0.78
C LEU A 347 13.44 -1.90 0.15
N LYS A 348 13.62 -2.22 1.43
CA LYS A 348 12.54 -2.16 2.44
C LYS A 348 12.06 -0.71 2.63
N LEU A 349 12.95 0.27 2.68
CA LEU A 349 12.57 1.69 2.78
C LEU A 349 11.96 2.22 1.48
N ALA A 350 12.42 1.78 0.30
CA ALA A 350 11.79 2.12 -0.97
C ALA A 350 10.34 1.62 -1.04
N LEU A 351 10.08 0.38 -0.60
CA LEU A 351 8.71 -0.14 -0.46
C LEU A 351 7.89 0.63 0.58
N LEU A 352 8.48 1.12 1.67
CA LEU A 352 7.79 1.99 2.63
C LEU A 352 7.33 3.29 1.97
N ILE A 353 8.22 3.95 1.22
CA ILE A 353 7.91 5.19 0.50
C ILE A 353 6.86 4.94 -0.57
N SER A 354 7.02 3.90 -1.39
CA SER A 354 6.02 3.53 -2.37
C SER A 354 4.67 3.20 -1.72
N THR A 355 4.64 2.51 -0.58
CA THR A 355 3.39 2.28 0.17
C THR A 355 2.76 3.58 0.67
N SER A 356 3.56 4.57 1.08
CA SER A 356 3.04 5.86 1.53
C SER A 356 2.32 6.63 0.43
N THR A 357 2.63 6.42 -0.85
CA THR A 357 1.91 7.05 -1.98
C THR A 357 0.43 6.67 -2.02
N GLU A 358 0.05 5.51 -1.47
CA GLU A 358 -1.37 5.16 -1.32
C GLU A 358 -2.14 6.16 -0.45
N PHE A 359 -1.45 6.79 0.50
CA PHE A 359 -1.99 7.73 1.48
C PHE A 359 -1.52 9.17 1.24
N ASN A 360 -0.75 9.40 0.16
CA ASN A 360 -0.11 10.67 -0.11
C ASN A 360 -0.16 11.02 -1.59
N SER A 361 -1.37 11.13 -2.12
CA SER A 361 -1.67 11.62 -3.48
C SER A 361 -2.96 12.46 -3.44
N MET A 362 -3.23 13.24 -4.50
CA MET A 362 -4.49 13.97 -4.67
C MET A 362 -5.69 13.07 -5.04
N LEU A 363 -5.48 11.75 -5.11
CA LEU A 363 -6.55 10.75 -5.18
C LEU A 363 -6.99 10.30 -3.77
N CYS A 364 -6.26 10.69 -2.72
CA CYS A 364 -6.65 10.39 -1.36
C CYS A 364 -7.87 11.21 -0.98
N GLY A 365 -8.93 10.53 -0.54
CA GLY A 365 -10.16 11.17 -0.10
C GLY A 365 -10.25 11.28 1.42
N TYR A 366 -11.22 12.04 1.90
CA TYR A 366 -11.50 12.16 3.33
C TYR A 366 -12.55 11.15 3.82
N LYS A 367 -12.24 10.36 4.87
CA LYS A 367 -13.22 9.50 5.60
C LYS A 367 -13.71 10.13 6.90
N GLY A 368 -13.06 11.19 7.36
CA GLY A 368 -13.13 11.66 8.74
C GLY A 368 -14.40 12.41 9.17
N ALA A 369 -15.37 12.58 8.27
CA ALA A 369 -16.66 13.18 8.62
C ALA A 369 -17.52 12.27 9.52
N GLY A 370 -17.37 10.94 9.43
CA GLY A 370 -18.21 10.01 10.18
C GLY A 370 -17.77 9.76 11.63
N GLU A 371 -18.74 9.62 12.54
CA GLU A 371 -18.55 9.40 14.00
C GLU A 371 -17.59 8.26 14.34
N ARG A 372 -17.58 7.18 13.54
CA ARG A 372 -16.82 5.97 13.85
C ARG A 372 -15.32 6.07 13.58
N ARG A 373 -14.86 7.02 12.74
CA ARG A 373 -13.44 7.14 12.32
C ARG A 373 -13.07 8.60 11.96
N PRO A 374 -13.16 9.54 12.91
CA PRO A 374 -12.86 10.95 12.64
C PRO A 374 -11.40 11.13 12.18
N GLY A 375 -11.17 11.96 11.17
CA GLY A 375 -9.83 12.29 10.66
C GLY A 375 -9.10 11.23 9.81
N ALA A 376 -9.75 10.13 9.40
CA ALA A 376 -9.08 9.06 8.65
C ALA A 376 -8.95 9.34 7.14
N ILE A 377 -7.86 8.86 6.54
CA ILE A 377 -7.58 8.95 5.10
C ILE A 377 -8.28 7.81 4.33
N ARG A 378 -8.97 8.14 3.23
CA ARG A 378 -9.35 7.18 2.17
C ARG A 378 -8.17 7.05 1.23
N HIS A 379 -7.39 6.00 1.37
CA HIS A 379 -6.26 5.72 0.47
C HIS A 379 -6.72 5.55 -0.99
N THR A 380 -5.81 5.85 -1.91
CA THR A 380 -6.00 5.92 -3.37
C THR A 380 -6.77 4.73 -3.94
N PHE A 381 -6.44 3.51 -3.50
CA PHE A 381 -6.99 2.27 -4.03
C PHE A 381 -7.98 1.57 -3.06
N ALA A 382 -8.81 2.34 -2.36
CA ALA A 382 -9.84 1.81 -1.47
C ALA A 382 -10.91 0.95 -2.19
N HIS A 383 -11.07 1.15 -3.50
CA HIS A 383 -12.05 0.44 -4.35
C HIS A 383 -11.40 -0.39 -5.46
N HIS A 384 -10.10 -0.69 -5.37
CA HIS A 384 -9.33 -1.38 -6.43
C HIS A 384 -9.45 -0.69 -7.81
N ALA A 385 -9.54 0.63 -7.81
CA ALA A 385 -9.60 1.49 -8.99
C ALA A 385 -9.12 2.90 -8.61
N TYR A 386 -8.81 3.73 -9.61
CA TYR A 386 -8.58 5.16 -9.40
C TYR A 386 -9.90 5.83 -9.02
N SER A 387 -9.92 6.48 -7.85
CA SER A 387 -11.09 7.20 -7.34
C SER A 387 -10.76 8.68 -7.25
N PHE A 388 -11.64 9.53 -7.76
CA PHE A 388 -11.44 10.98 -7.85
C PHE A 388 -12.31 11.67 -6.79
N PRO A 389 -11.73 12.11 -5.66
CA PRO A 389 -12.52 12.65 -4.55
C PRO A 389 -13.01 14.06 -4.88
N PHE A 390 -14.21 14.41 -4.39
CA PHE A 390 -14.61 15.83 -4.34
C PHE A 390 -13.85 16.55 -3.24
N THR A 391 -13.65 15.89 -2.09
CA THR A 391 -12.73 16.36 -1.04
C THR A 391 -11.45 15.53 -1.01
N ALA A 392 -10.39 16.05 -1.64
CA ALA A 392 -9.06 15.46 -1.51
C ALA A 392 -8.46 15.77 -0.14
N LEU A 393 -7.69 14.83 0.40
CA LEU A 393 -6.91 14.99 1.62
C LEU A 393 -5.44 14.83 1.28
N GLU A 394 -4.68 15.90 1.49
CA GLU A 394 -3.23 15.88 1.42
C GLU A 394 -2.66 15.65 2.82
N ASN A 395 -1.96 14.54 3.00
CA ASN A 395 -1.42 14.14 4.29
C ASN A 395 -0.10 14.86 4.60
N ASN A 396 0.25 14.99 5.89
CA ASN A 396 1.64 15.17 6.29
C ASN A 396 2.28 13.79 6.57
N PRO A 397 3.00 13.18 5.61
CA PRO A 397 3.61 11.87 5.81
C PRO A 397 4.70 11.89 6.90
N LEU A 398 5.25 13.06 7.22
CA LEU A 398 6.33 13.28 8.18
C LEU A 398 5.81 13.67 9.57
N HIS A 399 4.50 13.68 9.81
CA HIS A 399 3.98 14.02 11.12
C HIS A 399 4.45 12.99 12.18
N PRO A 400 4.95 13.40 13.36
CA PRO A 400 5.52 12.49 14.37
C PRO A 400 4.53 11.48 14.94
N SER A 401 3.24 11.85 14.99
CA SER A 401 2.20 10.95 15.52
C SER A 401 1.96 9.76 14.59
N ARG A 402 1.73 8.58 15.18
CA ARG A 402 1.34 7.37 14.44
C ARG A 402 -0.12 7.47 14.03
N SER A 403 -0.37 8.04 12.86
CA SER A 403 -1.71 8.16 12.28
C SER A 403 -1.75 7.60 10.86
N SER A 404 -2.93 7.55 10.24
CA SER A 404 -3.09 6.95 8.92
C SER A 404 -2.16 7.63 7.90
N GLY A 405 -1.36 6.85 7.18
CA GLY A 405 -0.47 7.38 6.14
C GLY A 405 0.84 8.01 6.60
N THR A 406 1.09 8.21 7.91
CA THR A 406 2.40 8.72 8.36
C THR A 406 3.48 7.65 8.23
N LEU A 407 4.71 8.06 7.93
CA LEU A 407 5.84 7.13 7.77
C LEU A 407 6.09 6.31 9.03
N HIS A 408 6.01 6.93 10.21
CA HIS A 408 6.10 6.19 11.47
C HIS A 408 5.03 5.09 11.57
N ASN A 409 3.76 5.42 11.30
CA ASN A 409 2.70 4.43 11.39
C ASN A 409 2.90 3.29 10.38
N LEU A 410 3.23 3.61 9.12
CA LEU A 410 3.47 2.60 8.09
C LEU A 410 4.69 1.73 8.41
N PHE A 411 5.79 2.34 8.88
CA PHE A 411 7.00 1.61 9.28
C PHE A 411 6.70 0.62 10.41
N HIS A 412 6.02 1.04 11.47
CA HIS A 412 5.70 0.13 12.58
C HIS A 412 4.64 -0.91 12.21
N SER A 413 3.57 -0.52 11.51
CA SER A 413 2.44 -1.41 11.20
C SER A 413 2.73 -2.40 10.08
N ARG A 414 3.66 -2.09 9.17
CA ARG A 414 4.07 -2.93 8.04
C ARG A 414 5.44 -3.57 8.29
N MET A 415 6.48 -2.74 8.44
CA MET A 415 7.87 -3.22 8.49
C MET A 415 8.18 -3.92 9.81
N VAL A 416 8.08 -3.22 10.94
CA VAL A 416 8.42 -3.79 12.26
C VAL A 416 7.54 -5.00 12.57
N ARG A 417 6.23 -4.88 12.32
CA ARG A 417 5.28 -5.99 12.50
C ARG A 417 5.61 -7.18 11.60
N GLY A 418 5.94 -6.94 10.33
CA GLY A 418 6.34 -7.98 9.38
C GLY A 418 7.58 -8.72 9.85
N HIS A 419 8.64 -7.99 10.23
CA HIS A 419 9.90 -8.57 10.71
C HIS A 419 9.72 -9.41 11.97
N LYS A 420 8.95 -8.91 12.95
CA LYS A 420 8.68 -9.66 14.19
C LYS A 420 7.94 -10.96 13.92
N TRP A 421 6.93 -10.93 13.05
CA TRP A 421 6.22 -12.14 12.67
C TRP A 421 7.07 -13.07 11.80
N ALA A 422 7.94 -12.54 10.95
CA ALA A 422 8.80 -13.36 10.12
C ALA A 422 9.85 -14.12 10.95
N ALA A 423 10.37 -13.53 12.01
CA ALA A 423 11.32 -14.19 12.91
C ALA A 423 10.65 -15.25 13.80
N GLU A 424 9.40 -15.03 14.19
CA GLU A 424 8.64 -15.93 15.08
C GLU A 424 7.20 -16.08 14.55
N PRO A 425 6.99 -16.85 13.48
CA PRO A 425 5.69 -16.98 12.86
C PRO A 425 4.70 -17.71 13.76
N VAL A 426 3.44 -17.31 13.64
CA VAL A 426 2.33 -17.90 14.38
C VAL A 426 1.20 -18.29 13.43
N GLU A 427 0.59 -19.44 13.70
CA GLU A 427 -0.65 -19.87 13.05
C GLU A 427 -1.87 -19.57 13.92
N ARG A 428 -3.06 -19.62 13.30
CA ARG A 428 -4.33 -19.54 14.01
C ARG A 428 -4.89 -20.92 14.23
N GLN A 429 -5.46 -21.12 15.41
CA GLN A 429 -6.19 -22.33 15.74
C GLN A 429 -7.61 -21.94 16.15
N ILE A 430 -8.60 -22.63 15.56
CA ILE A 430 -10.02 -22.40 15.86
C ILE A 430 -10.50 -23.58 16.71
N ARG A 431 -10.83 -23.32 17.98
CA ARG A 431 -11.44 -24.30 18.89
C ARG A 431 -12.72 -23.73 19.47
N ASN A 432 -13.84 -24.44 19.37
CA ASN A 432 -15.14 -24.01 19.90
C ASN A 432 -15.52 -22.56 19.51
N ARG A 433 -15.31 -22.20 18.24
CA ARG A 433 -15.51 -20.83 17.69
C ARG A 433 -14.62 -19.73 18.28
N LYS A 434 -13.69 -20.05 19.18
CA LYS A 434 -12.66 -19.12 19.67
C LYS A 434 -11.39 -19.27 18.82
N THR A 435 -10.76 -18.14 18.52
CA THR A 435 -9.51 -18.10 17.73
C THR A 435 -8.32 -17.90 18.66
N GLY A 436 -7.41 -18.87 18.71
CA GLY A 436 -6.12 -18.80 19.37
C GLY A 436 -4.98 -18.48 18.40
N LYS A 437 -3.77 -18.28 18.94
CA LYS A 437 -2.52 -18.25 18.18
C LYS A 437 -1.65 -19.41 18.64
N VAL A 438 -0.99 -20.07 17.69
CA VAL A 438 -0.05 -21.17 17.93
C VAL A 438 1.29 -20.73 17.36
N PRO A 439 2.31 -20.45 18.20
CA PRO A 439 3.68 -20.28 17.74
C PRO A 439 4.15 -21.55 17.03
N ILE A 440 4.96 -21.40 15.99
CA ILE A 440 5.55 -22.53 15.28
C ILE A 440 7.08 -22.44 15.43
N PRO A 441 7.65 -22.97 16.54
CA PRO A 441 9.07 -22.85 16.83
C PRO A 441 9.92 -23.49 15.73
N GLY A 442 11.00 -22.81 15.33
CA GLY A 442 11.94 -23.30 14.31
C GLY A 442 11.60 -22.87 12.87
N GLU A 443 10.40 -22.33 12.61
CA GLU A 443 10.11 -21.70 11.32
C GLU A 443 10.55 -20.24 11.32
N ALA A 444 10.99 -19.76 10.15
CA ALA A 444 11.20 -18.34 9.88
C ALA A 444 10.74 -18.00 8.46
N ASP A 445 10.15 -16.83 8.28
CA ASP A 445 9.72 -16.32 6.97
C ASP A 445 10.77 -15.36 6.37
N MET A 446 11.99 -15.86 6.25
CA MET A 446 13.13 -15.15 5.69
C MET A 446 14.19 -16.13 5.21
N GLY A 447 15.09 -15.65 4.36
CA GLY A 447 16.13 -16.44 3.75
C GLY A 447 17.24 -15.62 3.10
N GLU A 448 18.09 -16.32 2.37
CA GLU A 448 19.22 -15.78 1.61
C GLU A 448 18.89 -15.79 0.12
N GLU A 449 18.96 -14.63 -0.56
CA GLU A 449 18.82 -14.56 -2.01
C GLU A 449 20.08 -15.16 -2.66
N VAL A 450 19.88 -16.01 -3.67
CA VAL A 450 20.93 -16.57 -4.51
C VAL A 450 20.62 -16.31 -5.98
N TYR A 451 21.68 -16.29 -6.79
CA TYR A 451 21.60 -15.92 -8.21
C TYR A 451 21.87 -17.09 -9.15
N ASP A 452 22.38 -18.21 -8.61
CA ASP A 452 22.60 -19.45 -9.34
C ASP A 452 21.81 -20.58 -8.70
N ILE A 453 21.20 -21.43 -9.52
CA ILE A 453 20.39 -22.55 -9.04
C ILE A 453 21.20 -23.59 -8.25
N SER A 454 22.49 -23.72 -8.54
CA SER A 454 23.40 -24.61 -7.80
C SER A 454 23.59 -24.15 -6.35
N ASP A 455 23.42 -22.86 -6.06
CA ASP A 455 23.50 -22.33 -4.71
C ASP A 455 22.27 -22.67 -3.87
N LEU A 456 21.08 -22.83 -4.47
CA LEU A 456 19.87 -23.15 -3.72
C LEU A 456 20.05 -24.41 -2.88
N ARG A 457 20.72 -25.45 -3.40
CA ARG A 457 20.87 -26.73 -2.69
C ARG A 457 21.99 -26.77 -1.65
N LYS A 458 22.83 -25.72 -1.53
CA LYS A 458 23.94 -25.71 -0.56
C LYS A 458 23.48 -25.48 0.89
N LYS A 459 22.30 -24.88 1.09
CA LYS A 459 21.69 -24.60 2.40
C LYS A 459 20.18 -24.53 2.24
N SER A 460 19.43 -24.72 3.32
CA SER A 460 17.98 -24.44 3.38
C SER A 460 17.68 -22.94 3.54
N HIS A 461 16.43 -22.54 3.31
CA HIS A 461 15.96 -21.15 3.37
C HIS A 461 16.66 -20.21 2.37
N ARG A 462 16.91 -20.70 1.15
CA ARG A 462 17.43 -19.89 0.04
C ARG A 462 16.34 -19.61 -0.98
N PHE A 463 16.43 -18.45 -1.61
CA PHE A 463 15.49 -18.09 -2.67
C PHE A 463 16.18 -17.52 -3.90
N LEU A 464 15.59 -17.79 -5.06
CA LEU A 464 15.99 -17.22 -6.34
C LEU A 464 14.78 -16.57 -6.98
N LEU A 465 14.91 -15.32 -7.42
CA LEU A 465 13.81 -14.55 -8.00
C LEU A 465 14.11 -14.17 -9.45
N ILE A 466 13.14 -14.43 -10.32
CA ILE A 466 13.21 -14.15 -11.75
C ILE A 466 12.17 -13.07 -12.08
N HIS A 467 12.63 -11.95 -12.60
CA HIS A 467 11.75 -10.99 -13.26
C HIS A 467 11.66 -11.36 -14.73
N GLY A 468 10.56 -12.00 -15.13
CA GLY A 468 10.42 -12.55 -16.47
C GLY A 468 9.13 -13.33 -16.70
N SER A 469 8.91 -13.73 -17.95
CA SER A 469 7.74 -14.50 -18.35
C SER A 469 7.85 -15.97 -17.94
N SER A 470 6.78 -16.51 -17.37
CA SER A 470 6.64 -17.94 -17.07
C SER A 470 6.61 -18.84 -18.31
N VAL A 471 6.43 -18.28 -19.51
CA VAL A 471 6.47 -19.00 -20.79
C VAL A 471 7.86 -19.57 -21.07
N CYS A 472 8.92 -18.91 -20.60
CA CYS A 472 10.30 -19.35 -20.79
C CYS A 472 11.12 -18.98 -19.55
N LEU A 473 11.26 -19.95 -18.64
CA LEU A 473 12.15 -19.85 -17.49
C LEU A 473 13.47 -20.55 -17.83
N ASP A 474 14.59 -19.83 -17.68
CA ASP A 474 15.94 -20.35 -17.88
C ASP A 474 16.36 -21.19 -16.66
N LEU A 475 15.72 -22.36 -16.51
CA LEU A 475 16.00 -23.31 -15.43
C LEU A 475 16.43 -24.65 -16.04
N PRO A 476 17.52 -25.26 -15.55
CA PRO A 476 17.93 -26.59 -15.98
C PRO A 476 16.82 -27.62 -15.75
N ASP A 477 16.78 -28.66 -16.59
CA ASP A 477 15.93 -29.81 -16.34
C ASP A 477 16.25 -30.45 -14.98
N GLU A 478 15.21 -31.00 -14.33
CA GLU A 478 15.32 -31.72 -13.06
C GLU A 478 15.97 -30.93 -11.91
N SER A 479 15.85 -29.62 -11.96
CA SER A 479 16.41 -28.70 -10.97
C SER A 479 15.46 -28.42 -9.80
N VAL A 480 14.16 -28.53 -10.02
CA VAL A 480 13.09 -28.31 -9.02
C VAL A 480 12.41 -29.61 -8.62
N ASP A 481 11.98 -29.71 -7.36
CA ASP A 481 11.31 -30.88 -6.81
C ASP A 481 9.80 -30.79 -6.96
N HIS A 482 9.23 -29.59 -6.74
CA HIS A 482 7.80 -29.34 -6.85
C HIS A 482 7.50 -28.01 -7.54
N ILE A 483 6.36 -27.95 -8.23
CA ILE A 483 5.78 -26.69 -8.73
C ILE A 483 4.48 -26.47 -7.97
N VAL A 484 4.38 -25.35 -7.25
CA VAL A 484 3.17 -24.96 -6.52
C VAL A 484 2.84 -23.55 -6.94
N THR A 485 1.66 -23.35 -7.53
CA THR A 485 1.28 -22.06 -8.11
C THR A 485 -0.22 -21.91 -8.16
N ASP A 486 -0.68 -20.66 -8.14
CA ASP A 486 -2.06 -20.26 -8.39
C ASP A 486 -2.07 -19.24 -9.53
N PRO A 487 -2.24 -19.69 -10.78
CA PRO A 487 -2.12 -18.82 -11.94
C PRO A 487 -3.21 -17.74 -11.94
N PRO A 488 -2.96 -16.57 -12.54
CA PRO A 488 -3.95 -15.50 -12.59
C PRO A 488 -5.18 -15.91 -13.41
N TYR A 489 -6.38 -15.59 -12.90
CA TYR A 489 -7.62 -15.69 -13.68
C TYR A 489 -7.69 -14.50 -14.65
N PHE A 490 -7.50 -14.79 -15.94
CA PHE A 490 -7.36 -13.85 -17.06
C PHE A 490 -8.10 -12.50 -16.90
N ASP A 491 -9.40 -12.52 -16.61
CA ASP A 491 -10.27 -11.32 -16.69
C ASP A 491 -10.57 -10.60 -15.36
N SER A 492 -10.03 -11.08 -14.24
CA SER A 492 -10.59 -10.71 -12.93
C SER A 492 -10.10 -9.35 -12.37
N VAL A 493 -8.81 -9.01 -12.50
CA VAL A 493 -8.26 -7.66 -12.21
C VAL A 493 -6.88 -7.50 -12.89
N GLN A 494 -6.69 -6.45 -13.71
CA GLN A 494 -5.37 -6.14 -14.28
C GLN A 494 -4.48 -5.40 -13.28
N TYR A 495 -3.80 -6.16 -12.42
CA TYR A 495 -2.95 -5.63 -11.36
C TYR A 495 -1.80 -4.78 -11.87
N THR A 496 -1.19 -5.16 -13.00
CA THR A 496 -0.08 -4.44 -13.64
C THR A 496 -0.45 -3.00 -14.03
N ASP A 497 -1.69 -2.77 -14.47
CA ASP A 497 -2.17 -1.44 -14.84
C ASP A 497 -2.28 -0.52 -13.62
N LEU A 498 -2.84 -1.02 -12.51
CA LEU A 498 -2.88 -0.25 -11.26
C LEU A 498 -1.49 -0.13 -10.60
N ALA A 499 -0.65 -1.15 -10.73
CA ALA A 499 0.69 -1.18 -10.15
C ALA A 499 1.64 -0.17 -10.80
N ALA A 500 1.38 0.26 -12.04
CA ALA A 500 2.12 1.33 -12.69
C ALA A 500 2.18 2.62 -11.84
N PHE A 501 1.13 2.93 -11.07
CA PHE A 501 1.13 4.04 -10.10
C PHE A 501 2.28 3.96 -9.08
N PHE A 502 2.67 2.75 -8.67
CA PHE A 502 3.79 2.52 -7.74
C PHE A 502 5.11 2.36 -8.49
N ARG A 503 5.08 1.66 -9.63
CA ARG A 503 6.27 1.24 -10.38
C ARG A 503 7.10 2.42 -10.85
N VAL A 504 6.47 3.52 -11.27
CA VAL A 504 7.21 4.70 -11.77
C VAL A 504 8.15 5.32 -10.73
N TRP A 505 7.88 5.13 -9.42
CA TRP A 505 8.71 5.65 -8.33
C TRP A 505 9.78 4.68 -7.84
N LEU A 506 9.73 3.42 -8.30
CA LEU A 506 10.59 2.32 -7.84
C LEU A 506 11.62 1.88 -8.88
N ARG A 507 11.71 2.61 -10.00
CA ARG A 507 12.68 2.34 -11.07
C ARG A 507 14.11 2.64 -10.65
#